data_AF-A0A507C9Y2-F1
#
_entry.id   AF-A0A507C9Y2-F1
#
_cell.length_a   1.000
_cell.length_b   1.000
_cell.length_c   1.000
_cell.angle_alpha   90.00
_cell.angle_beta   90.00
_cell.angle_gamma   90.00
#
_symmetry.space_group_name_H-M   'P 1'
#
loop_
_entity.id
_entity.type
_entity.pdbx_description
1 polymer ?
#
loop_
_entity_poly.entity_id
_entity_poly.type
_entity_poly.pdbx_seq_one_letter_code
_entity_poly.pdbx_strand_id
1 'polypeptide(L)'
;MFAIRRNVVPVSFRYIKSATAARVLAVRKGKAPGEVATNWELATGTERYEYMARLAGQDPWEDLHPIVQTSMGTKANPVVVKGVDPERYIGCTGESSIV
;
A
#
# COMPACT_ATOMS: atom_id res chain seq x y z
N MET A 1 3.97 22.40 22.55
CA MET A 1 4.28 22.64 21.13
C MET A 1 5.26 21.56 20.67
N PHE A 2 4.75 20.43 20.18
CA PHE A 2 5.58 19.27 19.81
C PHE A 2 6.00 19.39 18.34
N ALA A 3 7.30 19.53 18.10
CA ALA A 3 7.88 19.53 16.76
C ALA A 3 7.95 18.08 16.25
N ILE A 4 6.94 17.68 15.48
CA ILE A 4 7.02 16.47 14.66
C ILE A 4 8.03 16.77 13.57
N ARG A 5 9.21 16.14 13.62
CA ARG A 5 10.18 16.16 12.52
C ARG A 5 9.45 15.61 11.30
N ARG A 6 9.12 16.48 10.33
CA ARG A 6 8.57 16.10 9.03
C ARG A 6 9.64 15.38 8.22
N ASN A 7 9.99 14.16 8.62
CA ASN A 7 10.72 13.26 7.75
C ASN A 7 9.67 12.55 6.90
N VAL A 8 9.13 13.31 5.94
CA VAL A 8 8.35 12.75 4.83
C VAL A 8 9.36 11.94 4.04
N VAL A 9 9.59 10.70 4.47
CA VAL A 9 10.14 9.69 3.58
C VAL A 9 9.11 9.64 2.46
N PRO A 10 9.46 9.97 1.21
CA PRO A 10 8.54 9.74 0.11
C PRO A 10 8.35 8.23 0.06
N VAL A 11 7.32 7.73 0.75
CA VAL A 11 6.84 6.38 0.61
C VAL A 11 6.59 6.27 -0.87
N SER A 12 7.35 5.39 -1.50
CA SER A 12 7.70 5.40 -2.90
C SER A 12 6.47 5.49 -3.81
N PHE A 13 6.01 6.71 -4.06
CA PHE A 13 5.18 7.10 -5.19
C PHE A 13 6.01 7.05 -6.49
N ARG A 14 7.04 6.21 -6.54
CA ARG A 14 7.70 5.81 -7.78
C ARG A 14 6.78 4.91 -8.61
N TYR A 15 5.81 4.22 -7.98
CA TYR A 15 4.99 3.27 -8.72
C TYR A 15 3.95 3.96 -9.61
N ILE A 16 3.21 4.95 -9.09
CA ILE A 16 2.08 5.58 -9.81
C ILE A 16 2.53 6.57 -10.90
N LYS A 17 3.69 7.22 -10.77
CA LYS A 17 4.24 8.10 -11.83
C LYS A 17 5.00 7.38 -12.93
N SER A 18 5.18 6.06 -12.84
CA SER A 18 5.78 5.27 -13.92
C SER A 18 4.69 4.82 -14.89
N ALA A 19 4.95 4.91 -16.20
CA ALA A 19 4.07 4.41 -17.27
C ALA A 19 3.63 2.94 -17.07
N THR A 20 4.34 2.21 -16.21
CA THR A 20 4.05 0.84 -15.76
C THR A 20 2.76 0.71 -14.95
N ALA A 21 2.41 1.66 -14.06
CA ALA A 21 1.19 1.54 -13.24
C ALA A 21 -0.10 1.73 -14.04
N ALA A 22 -0.10 2.65 -15.00
CA ALA A 22 -1.22 2.80 -15.95
C ALA A 22 -1.43 1.52 -16.78
N ARG A 23 -0.35 0.81 -17.10
CA ARG A 23 -0.40 -0.48 -17.80
C ARG A 23 -0.94 -1.62 -16.92
N VAL A 24 -0.73 -1.56 -15.61
CA VAL A 24 -1.31 -2.51 -14.65
C VAL A 24 -2.81 -2.33 -14.49
N LEU A 25 -3.34 -1.11 -14.61
CA LEU A 25 -4.77 -0.81 -14.48
C LEU A 25 -5.55 -0.92 -15.80
N ALA A 26 -4.85 -0.93 -16.94
CA ALA A 26 -5.46 -1.00 -18.26
C ALA A 26 -6.13 -2.36 -18.54
N VAL A 27 -7.30 -2.30 -19.22
CA VAL A 27 -8.07 -3.45 -19.67
C VAL A 27 -7.26 -4.25 -20.69
N ARG A 28 -7.15 -5.58 -20.51
CA ARG A 28 -6.56 -6.47 -21.51
C ARG A 28 -7.57 -6.79 -22.61
N LYS A 29 -7.07 -7.25 -23.77
CA LYS A 29 -7.90 -7.70 -24.88
C LYS A 29 -8.80 -8.86 -24.44
N GLY A 30 -10.12 -8.72 -24.60
CA GLY A 30 -11.09 -9.75 -24.21
C GLY A 30 -11.01 -11.02 -25.06
N LYS A 31 -11.61 -12.11 -24.55
CA LYS A 31 -11.66 -13.42 -25.22
C LYS A 31 -12.73 -13.47 -26.32
N ALA A 32 -12.63 -14.49 -27.19
CA ALA A 32 -13.60 -14.71 -28.26
C ALA A 32 -14.99 -15.08 -27.71
N PRO A 33 -16.09 -14.75 -28.42
CA PRO A 33 -17.44 -15.11 -28.00
C PRO A 33 -17.60 -16.63 -27.93
N GLY A 34 -18.09 -17.14 -26.80
CA GLY A 34 -18.34 -18.57 -26.56
C GLY A 34 -17.38 -19.25 -25.58
N GLU A 35 -16.27 -18.59 -25.19
CA GLU A 35 -15.39 -19.07 -24.11
C GLU A 35 -15.66 -18.31 -22.80
N VAL A 36 -15.53 -19.01 -21.67
CA VAL A 36 -15.51 -18.39 -20.35
C VAL A 36 -14.13 -17.77 -20.14
N ALA A 37 -14.10 -16.45 -19.95
CA ALA A 37 -12.85 -15.73 -19.75
C ALA A 37 -12.32 -15.89 -18.32
N THR A 38 -11.00 -15.90 -18.21
CA THR A 38 -10.32 -15.99 -16.91
C THR A 38 -10.20 -14.62 -16.27
N ASN A 39 -10.10 -14.56 -14.94
CA ASN A 39 -10.04 -13.26 -14.25
C ASN A 39 -8.80 -12.43 -14.67
N TRP A 40 -7.72 -13.09 -15.08
CA TRP A 40 -6.53 -12.42 -15.62
C TRP A 40 -6.80 -11.54 -16.85
N GLU A 41 -7.76 -11.95 -17.69
CA GLU A 41 -8.07 -11.31 -18.97
C GLU A 41 -9.07 -10.16 -18.80
N LEU A 42 -10.03 -10.33 -17.89
CA LEU A 42 -11.13 -9.38 -17.68
C LEU A 42 -10.98 -8.48 -16.46
N ALA A 43 -10.14 -8.81 -15.48
CA ALA A 43 -9.95 -7.95 -14.31
C ALA A 43 -9.47 -6.57 -14.75
N THR A 44 -10.08 -5.53 -14.20
CA THR A 44 -9.77 -4.12 -14.49
C THR A 44 -9.64 -3.31 -13.21
N GLY A 45 -8.94 -2.17 -13.28
CA GLY A 45 -8.83 -1.25 -12.14
C GLY A 45 -8.20 -1.90 -10.90
N THR A 46 -8.82 -1.69 -9.74
CA THR A 46 -8.33 -2.17 -8.44
C THR A 46 -8.32 -3.69 -8.34
N GLU A 47 -9.32 -4.36 -8.93
CA GLU A 47 -9.36 -5.83 -8.97
C GLU A 47 -8.12 -6.38 -9.67
N ARG A 48 -7.72 -5.76 -10.78
CA ARG A 48 -6.50 -6.15 -11.51
C ARG A 48 -5.25 -5.90 -10.69
N TYR A 49 -5.16 -4.76 -10.01
CA TYR A 49 -4.02 -4.43 -9.16
C TYR A 49 -3.86 -5.45 -8.02
N GLU A 50 -4.94 -5.77 -7.31
CA GLU A 50 -4.93 -6.77 -6.25
C GLU A 50 -4.56 -8.16 -6.78
N TYR A 51 -5.18 -8.58 -7.88
CA TYR A 51 -4.95 -9.89 -8.47
C TYR A 51 -3.49 -10.07 -8.92
N MET A 52 -2.92 -9.05 -9.57
CA MET A 52 -1.51 -9.03 -9.98
C MET A 52 -0.56 -9.10 -8.78
N ALA A 53 -0.82 -8.30 -7.74
CA ALA A 53 0.04 -8.25 -6.54
C ALA A 53 0.03 -9.60 -5.82
N ARG A 54 -1.16 -10.19 -5.63
CA ARG A 54 -1.31 -11.52 -5.02
C ARG A 54 -0.64 -12.62 -5.83
N LEU A 55 -0.73 -12.58 -7.16
CA LEU A 55 -0.01 -13.51 -8.03
C LEU A 55 1.51 -13.37 -7.91
N ALA A 56 2.02 -12.15 -7.66
CA ALA A 56 3.43 -11.90 -7.39
C ALA A 56 3.85 -12.23 -5.94
N GLY A 57 2.93 -12.72 -5.10
CA GLY A 57 3.17 -12.99 -3.69
C GLY A 57 3.38 -11.73 -2.84
N GLN A 58 2.98 -10.57 -3.35
CA GLN A 58 3.05 -9.29 -2.67
C GLN A 58 1.68 -8.93 -2.09
N ASP A 59 1.66 -8.23 -0.97
CA ASP A 59 0.42 -7.68 -0.45
C ASP A 59 0.12 -6.32 -1.11
N PRO A 60 -0.96 -6.19 -1.89
CA PRO A 60 -1.31 -4.93 -2.55
C PRO A 60 -1.59 -3.77 -1.57
N TRP A 61 -1.89 -4.06 -0.30
CA TRP A 61 -2.32 -3.06 0.68
C TRP A 61 -1.50 -3.09 1.97
N GLU A 62 -0.23 -2.70 1.86
CA GLU A 62 0.70 -2.61 3.00
C GLU A 62 0.13 -1.83 4.22
N ASP A 63 -0.76 -0.86 3.98
CA ASP A 63 -1.36 0.01 5.00
C ASP A 63 -2.53 -0.60 5.79
N LEU A 64 -3.09 -1.74 5.36
CA LEU A 64 -4.19 -2.41 6.08
C LEU A 64 -3.72 -3.17 7.32
N HIS A 65 -2.41 -3.32 7.49
CA HIS A 65 -1.84 -3.93 8.67
C HIS A 65 -1.84 -2.98 9.87
N PRO A 66 -2.01 -3.50 11.09
CA PRO A 66 -1.81 -2.72 12.28
C PRO A 66 -0.35 -2.22 12.32
N ILE A 67 -0.17 -1.02 12.88
CA ILE A 67 1.18 -0.49 13.10
C ILE A 67 1.83 -1.34 14.18
N VAL A 68 2.87 -2.09 13.82
CA VAL A 68 3.68 -2.83 14.77
C VAL A 68 4.61 -1.85 15.47
N GLN A 69 4.42 -1.68 16.78
CA GLN A 69 5.32 -0.87 17.59
C GLN A 69 6.57 -1.70 17.89
N THR A 70 7.75 -1.27 17.42
CA THR A 70 9.02 -1.93 17.76
C THR A 70 9.66 -1.34 19.02
N SER A 71 9.29 -0.11 19.38
CA SER A 71 9.82 0.59 20.54
C SER A 71 8.85 1.68 21.00
N MET A 72 8.95 2.10 22.27
CA MET A 72 8.00 3.06 22.85
C MET A 72 8.03 4.46 22.23
N GLY A 73 9.06 4.80 21.44
CA GLY A 73 9.19 6.10 20.78
C GLY A 73 9.45 7.27 21.74
N THR A 74 10.65 7.83 21.75
CA THR A 74 10.97 9.04 22.52
C THR A 74 11.03 10.28 21.61
N LYS A 75 11.06 11.48 22.19
CA LYS A 75 11.31 12.72 21.41
C LYS A 75 12.63 12.66 20.64
N ALA A 76 13.64 11.97 21.19
CA ALA A 76 14.93 11.79 20.54
C ALA A 76 14.90 10.71 19.46
N ASN A 77 14.12 9.64 19.66
CA ASN A 77 13.96 8.53 18.72
C ASN A 77 12.48 8.17 18.54
N PRO A 78 11.74 8.85 17.65
CA PRO A 78 10.33 8.61 17.43
C PRO A 78 10.07 7.36 16.58
N VAL A 79 8.89 6.75 16.73
CA VAL A 79 8.42 5.71 15.81
C VAL A 79 8.02 6.36 14.48
N VAL A 80 8.71 5.97 13.41
CA VAL A 80 8.44 6.49 12.06
C VAL A 80 7.35 5.66 11.40
N VAL A 81 6.23 6.30 11.10
CA VAL A 81 5.09 5.68 10.40
C VAL A 81 5.08 6.16 8.96
N LYS A 82 4.90 5.24 8.02
CA LYS A 82 4.73 5.55 6.60
C LYS A 82 3.35 6.19 6.39
N GLY A 83 3.25 7.22 5.57
CA GLY A 83 1.98 7.85 5.20
C GLY A 83 2.04 8.36 3.77
N VAL A 84 0.91 8.30 3.07
CA VAL A 84 0.77 8.86 1.71
C VAL A 84 0.45 10.36 1.80
N ASP A 85 -0.40 10.73 2.75
CA ASP A 85 -0.82 12.10 3.00
C ASP A 85 0.12 12.82 3.99
N PRO A 86 0.11 14.17 4.00
CA PRO A 86 0.92 14.95 4.95
C PRO A 86 0.55 14.70 6.42
N GLU A 87 -0.65 14.18 6.69
CA GLU A 87 -1.17 13.89 8.02
C GLU A 87 -1.81 12.50 8.03
N ARG A 88 -1.59 11.73 9.09
CA ARG A 88 -2.17 10.39 9.29
C ARG A 88 -2.63 10.24 10.73
N TYR A 89 -3.85 9.76 10.92
CA TYR A 89 -4.37 9.44 12.25
C TYR A 89 -3.77 8.12 12.73
N ILE A 90 -3.29 8.10 13.98
CA ILE A 90 -2.63 6.95 14.60
C ILE A 90 -3.35 6.65 15.92
N GLY A 91 -3.84 5.42 16.06
CA GLY A 91 -4.36 4.90 17.31
C GLY A 91 -3.24 4.24 18.11
N CYS A 92 -2.91 4.79 19.29
CA CYS A 92 -1.97 4.16 20.21
C CYS A 92 -2.73 3.24 21.17
N THR A 93 -2.39 1.95 21.17
CA THR A 93 -2.94 0.93 22.09
C THR A 93 -2.05 0.68 23.30
N GLY A 94 -0.87 1.32 23.37
CA GLY A 94 0.13 1.10 24.40
C GLY A 94 1.16 0.01 24.06
N GLU A 95 2.21 -0.06 24.87
CA GLU A 95 3.41 -0.85 24.62
C GLU A 95 3.18 -2.38 24.64
N SER A 96 2.06 -2.85 25.20
CA SER A 96 1.67 -4.27 25.24
C SER A 96 1.35 -4.89 23.87
N SER A 97 1.41 -4.09 22.80
CA SER A 97 1.25 -4.53 21.41
C SER A 97 2.57 -4.73 20.65
N ILE A 98 3.72 -4.68 21.36
CA ILE A 98 5.01 -5.20 20.87
C ILE A 98 4.85 -6.72 20.68
N VAL A 99 4.91 -7.18 19.42
CA VAL A 99 4.96 -8.59 19.03
C VAL A 99 6.09 -8.78 18.02
#